data_AF-A0A531KRE9-F1
#
_entry.id   AF-A0A531KRE9-F1
#
_cell.length_a   1.000
_cell.length_b   1.000
_cell.length_c   1.000
_cell.angle_alpha   90.00
_cell.angle_beta   90.00
_cell.angle_gamma   90.00
#
_symmetry.space_group_name_H-M   'P 1'
#
loop_
_entity.id
_entity.type
_entity.pdbx_description
1 polymer ?
#
loop_
_entity_poly.entity_id
_entity_poly.type
_entity_poly.pdbx_seq_one_letter_code
_entity_poly.pdbx_strand_id
1 'polypeptide(L)'
;MSKRLAFVLALSLVLPGALPASAAVKASDVIQRAVDGFVRPAYVRLHDHADSLSNAMRTLCDAPSQDHLDAARAEFSGTVDAWSVVEIIRIGPITQDNRLERMLFWPDRKSIGLRQVQAVLASKDRTAADPAQLAKKSVAMQGLGALEFVLYGDGAERLAGKDDPYRCAYGEAIAGNIETIAAEVSDAWNKPDGFAALWANPGPQNPLYRDGTEAVTELVGVFINELEMVRDVRLKGFLGSSPEADKPK
;
A
#
# COMPACT_ATOMS: atom_id res chain seq x y z
N MET A 1 -52.02 -73.85 30.07
CA MET A 1 -52.81 -72.62 29.95
C MET A 1 -52.00 -71.45 30.49
N SER A 2 -51.83 -70.39 29.68
CA SER A 2 -51.50 -68.99 30.04
C SER A 2 -50.26 -68.70 30.89
N LYS A 3 -49.43 -67.68 30.65
CA LYS A 3 -49.36 -66.61 29.64
C LYS A 3 -47.92 -66.07 29.74
N ARG A 4 -47.29 -65.82 28.59
CA ARG A 4 -45.98 -65.14 28.48
C ARG A 4 -46.15 -63.68 28.91
N LEU A 5 -45.26 -63.16 29.76
CA LEU A 5 -45.02 -61.72 29.90
C LEU A 5 -43.54 -61.46 29.62
N ALA A 6 -43.26 -60.93 28.43
CA ALA A 6 -41.95 -60.42 28.05
C ALA A 6 -41.82 -58.99 28.57
N PHE A 7 -40.91 -58.77 29.51
CA PHE A 7 -40.50 -57.43 29.93
C PHE A 7 -39.53 -56.88 28.86
N VAL A 8 -40.02 -55.94 28.05
CA VAL A 8 -39.18 -55.17 27.12
C VAL A 8 -38.55 -54.03 27.90
N LEU A 9 -37.25 -54.15 28.19
CA LEU A 9 -36.45 -53.07 28.76
C LEU A 9 -36.19 -52.03 27.66
N ALA A 10 -36.94 -50.93 27.67
CA ALA A 10 -36.68 -49.79 26.78
C ALA A 10 -35.45 -49.02 27.29
N LEU A 11 -34.27 -49.36 26.77
CA LEU A 11 -33.05 -48.61 27.00
C LEU A 11 -33.12 -47.32 26.17
N SER A 12 -33.52 -46.21 26.80
CA SER A 12 -33.48 -44.88 26.20
C SER A 12 -32.02 -44.49 25.95
N LEU A 13 -31.54 -44.71 24.73
CA LEU A 13 -30.24 -44.25 24.27
C LEU A 13 -30.29 -42.71 24.16
N VAL A 14 -30.01 -42.00 25.25
CA VAL A 14 -29.77 -40.56 25.21
C VAL A 14 -28.38 -40.38 24.58
N LEU A 15 -28.34 -40.26 23.26
CA LEU A 15 -27.17 -39.74 22.56
C LEU A 15 -26.95 -38.31 23.08
N PRO A 16 -25.84 -37.98 23.75
CA PRO A 16 -25.46 -36.59 23.91
C PRO A 16 -25.16 -36.09 22.50
N GLY A 17 -26.09 -35.33 21.93
CA GLY A 17 -25.81 -34.54 20.74
C GLY A 17 -24.73 -33.53 21.12
N ALA A 18 -23.46 -33.91 20.98
CA ALA A 18 -22.38 -32.95 20.93
C ALA A 18 -22.62 -32.12 19.67
N LEU A 19 -23.37 -31.03 19.82
CA LEU A 19 -23.32 -29.93 18.86
C LEU A 19 -21.83 -29.63 18.69
N PRO A 20 -21.27 -29.65 17.46
CA PRO A 20 -19.91 -29.19 17.28
C PRO A 20 -19.86 -27.80 17.91
N ALA A 21 -18.99 -27.63 18.91
CA ALA A 21 -18.74 -26.31 19.45
C ALA A 21 -18.20 -25.48 18.28
N SER A 22 -19.07 -24.66 17.68
CA SER A 22 -18.60 -23.57 16.82
C SER A 22 -17.76 -22.70 17.72
N ALA A 23 -16.44 -22.89 17.68
CA ALA A 23 -15.51 -21.97 18.31
C ALA A 23 -15.80 -20.61 17.68
N ALA A 24 -16.42 -19.71 18.44
CA ALA A 24 -16.67 -18.36 17.99
C ALA A 24 -15.31 -17.75 17.65
N VAL A 25 -15.08 -17.46 16.37
CA VAL A 25 -13.84 -16.86 15.91
C VAL A 25 -13.77 -15.47 16.54
N LYS A 26 -12.77 -15.24 17.39
CA LYS A 26 -12.59 -13.93 18.02
C LYS A 26 -12.13 -12.93 16.98
N ALA A 27 -12.67 -11.71 17.05
CA ALA A 27 -12.22 -10.61 16.20
C ALA A 27 -10.70 -10.40 16.30
N SER A 28 -10.13 -10.48 17.51
CA SER A 28 -8.68 -10.41 17.74
C SER A 28 -7.89 -11.38 16.85
N ASP A 29 -8.33 -12.63 16.74
CA ASP A 29 -7.62 -13.67 16.00
C ASP A 29 -7.73 -13.46 14.48
N VAL A 30 -8.84 -12.86 14.02
CA VAL A 30 -9.00 -12.47 12.60
C VAL A 30 -8.07 -11.31 12.27
N ILE A 31 -8.08 -10.27 13.09
CA ILE A 31 -7.29 -9.06 12.85
C ILE A 31 -5.80 -9.35 12.97
N GLN A 32 -5.36 -10.12 13.98
CA GLN A 32 -3.95 -10.54 14.09
C GLN A 32 -3.50 -11.31 12.85
N ARG A 33 -4.31 -12.24 12.33
CA ARG A 33 -3.97 -12.95 11.09
C ARG A 33 -3.90 -12.04 9.87
N ALA A 34 -4.76 -11.04 9.76
CA ALA A 34 -4.68 -10.05 8.68
C ALA A 34 -3.42 -9.19 8.81
N VAL A 35 -3.09 -8.74 10.02
CA VAL A 35 -1.90 -7.93 10.30
C VAL A 35 -0.62 -8.72 10.01
N ASP A 36 -0.47 -9.90 10.60
CA ASP A 36 0.76 -10.69 10.56
C ASP A 36 0.91 -11.47 9.24
N GLY A 37 -0.23 -11.89 8.65
CA GLY A 37 -0.24 -12.67 7.42
C GLY A 37 -0.24 -11.83 6.14
N PHE A 38 -0.63 -10.55 6.20
CA PHE A 38 -0.71 -9.70 5.02
C PHE A 38 -0.08 -8.33 5.21
N VAL A 39 -0.57 -7.52 6.17
CA VAL A 39 -0.19 -6.11 6.29
C VAL A 39 1.31 -5.92 6.53
N ARG A 40 1.86 -6.54 7.58
CA ARG A 40 3.28 -6.42 7.93
C ARG A 40 4.19 -6.97 6.82
N PRO A 41 3.99 -8.20 6.31
CA PRO A 41 4.81 -8.70 5.20
C PRO A 41 4.73 -7.83 3.93
N ALA A 42 3.57 -7.23 3.64
CA ALA A 42 3.42 -6.39 2.46
C ALA A 42 4.18 -5.06 2.58
N TYR A 43 4.15 -4.41 3.74
CA TYR A 43 4.95 -3.20 3.96
C TYR A 43 6.45 -3.46 4.06
N VAL A 44 6.86 -4.63 4.59
CA VAL A 44 8.27 -5.07 4.51
C VAL A 44 8.71 -5.19 3.06
N ARG A 45 7.93 -5.89 2.21
CA ARG A 45 8.25 -6.00 0.77
C ARG A 45 8.30 -4.64 0.07
N LEU A 46 7.38 -3.72 0.39
CA LEU A 46 7.42 -2.37 -0.17
C LEU A 46 8.71 -1.64 0.24
N HIS A 47 9.11 -1.74 1.52
CA HIS A 47 10.34 -1.13 2.00
C HIS A 47 11.57 -1.71 1.32
N ASP A 48 11.68 -3.04 1.20
CA ASP A 48 12.80 -3.71 0.54
C ASP A 48 12.98 -3.25 -0.93
N HIS A 49 11.88 -3.15 -1.69
CA HIS A 49 11.92 -2.64 -3.06
C HIS A 49 12.24 -1.14 -3.11
N ALA A 50 11.72 -0.35 -2.18
CA ALA A 50 11.99 1.08 -2.13
C ALA A 50 13.47 1.39 -1.79
N ASP A 51 14.09 0.61 -0.89
CA ASP A 51 15.54 0.69 -0.62
C ASP A 51 16.36 0.30 -1.86
N SER A 52 15.99 -0.80 -2.51
CA SER A 52 16.64 -1.25 -3.76
C SER A 52 16.56 -0.18 -4.86
N LEU A 53 15.38 0.45 -5.02
CA LEU A 53 15.17 1.59 -5.92
C LEU A 53 16.03 2.80 -5.55
N SER A 54 16.11 3.16 -4.26
CA SER A 54 16.95 4.26 -3.80
C SER A 54 18.43 4.01 -4.15
N ASN A 55 18.91 2.79 -3.92
CA ASN A 55 20.28 2.39 -4.23
C ASN A 55 20.54 2.33 -5.75
N ALA A 56 19.58 1.89 -6.55
CA ALA A 56 19.68 1.91 -8.01
C ALA A 56 19.73 3.34 -8.56
N MET A 57 18.94 4.27 -8.00
CA MET A 57 19.00 5.68 -8.36
C MET A 57 20.35 6.32 -8.01
N ARG A 58 20.89 6.05 -6.81
CA ARG A 58 22.25 6.49 -6.43
C ARG A 58 23.29 5.99 -7.43
N THR A 59 23.24 4.69 -7.75
CA THR A 59 24.17 4.06 -8.71
C THR A 59 24.07 4.71 -10.10
N LEU A 60 22.85 4.98 -10.57
CA LEU A 60 22.61 5.70 -11.81
C LEU A 60 23.21 7.11 -11.78
N CYS A 61 23.06 7.85 -10.67
CA CYS A 61 23.61 9.21 -10.57
C CYS A 61 25.13 9.25 -10.44
N ASP A 62 25.74 8.31 -9.72
CA ASP A 62 27.19 8.23 -9.54
C ASP A 62 27.92 7.78 -10.82
N ALA A 63 27.33 6.82 -11.54
CA ALA A 63 27.91 6.25 -12.75
C ALA A 63 26.88 6.17 -13.89
N PRO A 64 26.46 7.28 -14.51
CA PRO A 64 25.44 7.24 -15.56
C PRO A 64 25.78 6.30 -16.71
N SER A 65 24.86 5.38 -16.99
CA SER A 65 24.93 4.44 -18.11
C SER A 65 23.52 3.95 -18.48
N GLN A 66 23.37 3.38 -19.68
CA GLN A 66 22.10 2.76 -20.08
C GLN A 66 21.74 1.58 -19.16
N ASP A 67 22.73 0.75 -18.80
CA ASP A 67 22.52 -0.40 -17.91
C ASP A 67 22.04 0.02 -16.52
N HIS A 68 22.58 1.10 -15.95
CA HIS A 68 22.12 1.61 -14.66
C HIS A 68 20.76 2.30 -14.74
N LEU A 69 20.43 2.93 -15.89
CA LEU A 69 19.10 3.49 -16.10
C LEU A 69 18.05 2.38 -16.17
N ASP A 70 18.36 1.29 -16.87
CA ASP A 70 17.47 0.13 -16.97
C ASP A 70 17.36 -0.61 -15.62
N ALA A 71 18.42 -0.67 -14.82
CA ALA A 71 18.35 -1.16 -13.45
C ALA A 71 17.43 -0.31 -12.56
N ALA A 72 17.55 1.02 -12.59
CA ALA A 72 16.68 1.93 -11.83
C ALA A 72 15.20 1.79 -12.26
N ARG A 73 14.95 1.60 -13.56
CA ARG A 73 13.61 1.33 -14.12
C ARG A 73 13.03 -0.02 -13.67
N ALA A 74 13.86 -1.05 -13.58
CA ALA A 74 13.46 -2.36 -13.09
C ALA A 74 13.06 -2.29 -11.61
N GLU A 75 13.87 -1.65 -10.77
CA GLU A 75 13.54 -1.45 -9.35
C GLU A 75 12.34 -0.53 -9.13
N PHE A 76 12.15 0.45 -10.02
CA PHE A 76 10.94 1.28 -9.99
C PHE A 76 9.69 0.44 -10.25
N SER A 77 9.73 -0.44 -11.26
CA SER A 77 8.64 -1.36 -11.55
C SER A 77 8.34 -2.29 -10.36
N GLY A 78 9.37 -2.86 -9.74
CA GLY A 78 9.21 -3.69 -8.53
C GLY A 78 8.59 -2.92 -7.35
N THR A 79 8.96 -1.65 -7.18
CA THR A 79 8.37 -0.77 -6.16
C THR A 79 6.91 -0.46 -6.45
N VAL A 80 6.55 -0.19 -7.71
CA VAL A 80 5.16 0.03 -8.14
C VAL A 80 4.31 -1.22 -7.91
N ASP A 81 4.84 -2.41 -8.22
CA ASP A 81 4.17 -3.69 -7.95
C ASP A 81 3.94 -3.89 -6.45
N ALA A 82 4.96 -3.67 -5.62
CA ALA A 82 4.84 -3.78 -4.17
C ALA A 82 3.87 -2.74 -3.59
N TRP A 83 3.88 -1.51 -4.09
CA TRP A 83 2.92 -0.47 -3.71
C TRP A 83 1.50 -0.88 -4.05
N SER A 84 1.28 -1.44 -5.25
CA SER A 84 -0.04 -1.89 -5.71
C SER A 84 -0.64 -2.96 -4.80
N VAL A 85 0.20 -3.77 -4.13
CA VAL A 85 -0.26 -4.76 -3.13
C VAL A 85 -0.72 -4.08 -1.83
N VAL A 86 -0.04 -3.02 -1.38
CA VAL A 86 -0.41 -2.32 -0.13
C VAL A 86 -1.43 -1.20 -0.32
N GLU A 87 -1.72 -0.77 -1.56
CA GLU A 87 -2.62 0.35 -1.84
C GLU A 87 -4.04 0.16 -1.29
N ILE A 88 -4.47 -1.09 -1.17
CA ILE A 88 -5.70 -1.53 -0.49
C ILE A 88 -5.77 -1.09 0.98
N ILE A 89 -4.61 -0.98 1.63
CA ILE A 89 -4.49 -0.61 3.04
C ILE A 89 -4.54 0.91 3.11
N ARG A 90 -5.75 1.46 3.32
CA ARG A 90 -5.99 2.91 3.44
C ARG A 90 -6.32 3.35 4.86
N ILE A 91 -5.75 2.65 5.84
CA ILE A 91 -6.00 2.82 7.27
C ILE A 91 -4.68 2.79 8.02
N GLY A 92 -4.68 3.28 9.26
CA GLY A 92 -3.50 3.19 10.13
C GLY A 92 -2.35 4.09 9.68
N PRO A 93 -1.08 3.67 9.82
CA PRO A 93 0.07 4.56 9.68
C PRO A 93 0.24 5.27 8.32
N ILE A 94 -0.27 4.68 7.24
CA ILE A 94 -0.17 5.24 5.88
C ILE A 94 -1.06 6.49 5.67
N THR A 95 -2.05 6.71 6.52
CA THR A 95 -2.94 7.90 6.43
C THR A 95 -2.37 9.13 7.14
N GLN A 96 -1.28 8.96 7.89
CA GLN A 96 -0.61 10.04 8.60
C GLN A 96 0.24 10.87 7.64
N ASP A 97 0.36 12.18 7.90
CA ASP A 97 1.25 13.10 7.18
C ASP A 97 1.15 13.05 5.65
N ASN A 98 -0.05 12.72 5.15
CA ASN A 98 -0.36 12.51 3.74
C ASN A 98 0.57 11.48 3.06
N ARG A 99 1.04 10.45 3.80
CA ARG A 99 1.97 9.44 3.26
C ARG A 99 1.39 8.72 2.05
N LEU A 100 0.08 8.43 2.05
CA LEU A 100 -0.60 7.84 0.90
C LEU A 100 -0.47 8.71 -0.36
N GLU A 101 -0.79 10.00 -0.26
CA GLU A 101 -0.73 10.94 -1.38
C GLU A 101 0.71 11.29 -1.76
N ARG A 102 1.64 11.27 -0.81
CA ARG A 102 3.08 11.46 -1.04
C ARG A 102 3.73 10.26 -1.70
N MET A 103 3.21 9.05 -1.46
CA MET A 103 3.61 7.85 -2.20
C MET A 103 3.04 7.84 -3.60
N LEU A 104 1.74 8.13 -3.74
CA LEU A 104 1.08 8.21 -5.03
C LEU A 104 -0.03 9.26 -5.03
N PHE A 105 0.26 10.41 -5.64
CA PHE A 105 -0.74 11.44 -5.91
C PHE A 105 -1.63 11.02 -7.09
N TRP A 106 -2.71 10.29 -6.79
CA TRP A 106 -3.61 9.74 -7.79
C TRP A 106 -5.07 9.73 -7.31
N PRO A 107 -6.06 10.03 -8.19
CA PRO A 107 -5.93 10.33 -9.61
C PRO A 107 -5.56 11.79 -9.91
N ASP A 108 -4.58 12.01 -10.79
CA ASP A 108 -4.21 13.34 -11.25
C ASP A 108 -5.06 13.82 -12.44
N ARG A 109 -6.38 13.90 -12.24
CA ARG A 109 -7.38 14.18 -13.31
C ARG A 109 -7.13 15.48 -14.08
N LYS A 110 -6.42 16.42 -13.46
CA LYS A 110 -6.09 17.74 -14.00
C LYS A 110 -4.62 17.88 -14.37
N SER A 111 -3.82 16.81 -14.32
CA SER A 111 -2.37 16.81 -14.61
C SER A 111 -1.60 17.87 -13.80
N ILE A 112 -2.00 18.10 -12.54
CA ILE A 112 -1.36 19.05 -11.64
C ILE A 112 0.03 18.53 -11.24
N GLY A 113 0.14 17.25 -10.89
CA GLY A 113 1.41 16.63 -10.53
C GLY A 113 2.37 16.63 -11.70
N LEU A 114 1.93 16.15 -12.87
CA LEU A 114 2.76 16.16 -14.08
C LEU A 114 3.28 17.57 -14.40
N ARG A 115 2.40 18.60 -14.38
CA ARG A 115 2.82 19.98 -14.63
C ARG A 115 3.81 20.50 -13.59
N GLN A 116 3.66 20.15 -12.32
CA GLN A 116 4.60 20.56 -11.28
C GLN A 116 5.97 19.89 -11.45
N VAL A 117 6.00 18.60 -11.75
CA VAL A 117 7.24 17.84 -12.02
C VAL A 117 7.98 18.43 -13.23
N GLN A 118 7.27 18.69 -14.33
CA GLN A 118 7.83 19.35 -15.51
C GLN A 118 8.38 20.75 -15.19
N ALA A 119 7.64 21.55 -14.43
CA ALA A 119 8.08 22.89 -14.02
C ALA A 119 9.34 22.85 -13.14
N VAL A 120 9.44 21.87 -12.25
CA VAL A 120 10.60 21.68 -11.36
C VAL A 120 11.84 21.25 -12.14
N LEU A 121 11.68 20.35 -13.11
CA LEU A 121 12.75 19.96 -14.04
C LEU A 121 13.22 21.13 -14.91
N ALA A 122 12.29 21.96 -15.40
CA ALA A 122 12.60 23.13 -16.22
C ALA A 122 13.30 24.25 -15.43
N SER A 123 12.82 24.54 -14.22
CA SER A 123 13.35 25.61 -13.35
C SER A 123 14.61 25.21 -12.58
N LYS A 124 14.88 23.90 -12.45
CA LYS A 124 15.98 23.35 -11.65
C LYS A 124 15.96 23.82 -10.19
N ASP A 125 14.77 23.81 -9.57
CA ASP A 125 14.59 24.15 -8.15
C ASP A 125 15.40 23.22 -7.25
N ARG A 126 16.57 23.68 -6.78
CA ARG A 126 17.48 22.91 -5.92
C ARG A 126 16.82 22.39 -4.64
N THR A 127 15.77 23.04 -4.15
CA THR A 127 15.06 22.58 -2.95
C THR A 127 14.15 21.37 -3.21
N ALA A 128 13.87 21.03 -4.47
CA ALA A 128 13.20 19.78 -4.83
C ALA A 128 14.17 18.60 -4.98
N ALA A 129 15.46 18.87 -5.21
CA ALA A 129 16.52 17.85 -5.25
C ALA A 129 17.20 17.61 -3.88
N ASP A 130 16.69 18.24 -2.81
CA ASP A 130 17.10 17.98 -1.43
C ASP A 130 16.03 17.11 -0.76
N PRO A 131 16.37 15.91 -0.27
CA PRO A 131 15.39 14.99 0.34
C PRO A 131 14.60 15.60 1.50
N ALA A 132 15.26 16.38 2.37
CA ALA A 132 14.64 16.96 3.56
C ALA A 132 13.69 18.12 3.22
N GLN A 133 13.96 18.85 2.13
CA GLN A 133 13.08 19.89 1.62
C GLN A 133 11.96 19.33 0.74
N LEU A 134 12.24 18.31 -0.08
CA LEU A 134 11.27 17.68 -0.96
C LEU A 134 10.06 17.13 -0.18
N ALA A 135 10.31 16.49 0.97
CA ALA A 135 9.25 15.98 1.85
C ALA A 135 8.23 17.06 2.28
N LYS A 136 8.62 18.34 2.27
CA LYS A 136 7.79 19.50 2.65
C LYS A 136 7.16 20.21 1.45
N LYS A 137 7.52 19.81 0.22
CA LYS A 137 6.93 20.35 -1.01
C LYS A 137 5.56 19.73 -1.26
N SER A 138 4.92 20.17 -2.34
CA SER A 138 3.66 19.60 -2.83
C SER A 138 3.75 18.07 -2.91
N VAL A 139 2.71 17.37 -2.44
CA VAL A 139 2.60 15.91 -2.58
C VAL A 139 2.66 15.47 -4.05
N ALA A 140 2.22 16.34 -4.96
CA ALA A 140 2.20 16.08 -6.40
C ALA A 140 3.59 16.25 -7.07
N MET A 141 4.60 16.72 -6.34
CA MET A 141 6.00 16.84 -6.78
C MET A 141 6.88 15.68 -6.29
N GLN A 142 6.31 14.67 -5.64
CA GLN A 142 7.04 13.55 -5.07
C GLN A 142 6.29 12.24 -5.36
N GLY A 143 6.82 11.12 -4.86
CA GLY A 143 6.20 9.82 -5.01
C GLY A 143 6.35 9.22 -6.41
N LEU A 144 5.63 8.11 -6.62
CA LEU A 144 5.79 7.23 -7.77
C LEU A 144 5.54 7.93 -9.10
N GLY A 145 4.49 8.77 -9.20
CA GLY A 145 4.19 9.50 -10.44
C GLY A 145 5.25 10.55 -10.81
N ALA A 146 5.90 11.17 -9.82
CA ALA A 146 7.00 12.09 -10.08
C ALA A 146 8.24 11.34 -10.58
N LEU A 147 8.58 10.22 -9.93
CA LEU A 147 9.71 9.39 -10.31
C LEU A 147 9.52 8.71 -11.67
N GLU A 148 8.29 8.30 -12.00
CA GLU A 148 7.92 7.80 -13.32
C GLU A 148 8.31 8.80 -14.42
N PHE A 149 7.92 10.07 -14.28
CA PHE A 149 8.29 11.07 -15.26
C PHE A 149 9.80 11.32 -15.32
N VAL A 150 10.50 11.23 -14.18
CA VAL A 150 11.97 11.32 -14.14
C VAL A 150 12.64 10.14 -14.86
N LEU A 151 12.08 8.94 -14.80
CA LEU A 151 12.67 7.73 -15.40
C LEU A 151 12.21 7.45 -16.84
N TYR A 152 11.04 7.93 -17.24
CA TYR A 152 10.40 7.59 -18.51
C TYR A 152 9.90 8.80 -19.31
N GLY A 153 9.67 9.95 -18.67
CA GLY A 153 9.16 11.15 -19.34
C GLY A 153 10.22 11.87 -20.17
N ASP A 154 9.76 12.72 -21.10
CA ASP A 154 10.57 13.46 -22.08
C ASP A 154 11.92 13.98 -21.53
N GLY A 155 13.03 13.49 -22.09
CA GLY A 155 14.38 13.83 -21.63
C GLY A 155 15.00 12.79 -20.69
N ALA A 156 14.31 11.68 -20.39
CA ALA A 156 14.82 10.60 -19.53
C ALA A 156 16.06 9.92 -20.07
N GLU A 157 16.22 9.86 -21.40
CA GLU A 157 17.39 9.30 -22.05
C GLU A 157 18.70 9.99 -21.65
N ARG A 158 18.63 11.26 -21.20
CA ARG A 158 19.79 12.00 -20.68
C ARG A 158 20.34 11.44 -19.37
N LEU A 159 19.56 10.65 -18.62
CA LEU A 159 20.02 9.99 -17.40
C LEU A 159 21.04 8.89 -17.65
N ALA A 160 21.07 8.32 -18.87
CA ALA A 160 22.10 7.35 -19.25
C ALA A 160 23.48 8.02 -19.47
N GLY A 161 23.53 9.36 -19.49
CA GLY A 161 24.74 10.17 -19.60
C GLY A 161 24.86 11.20 -18.48
N LYS A 162 25.87 12.07 -18.56
CA LYS A 162 26.11 13.13 -17.57
C LYS A 162 25.40 14.45 -17.89
N ASP A 163 24.43 14.42 -18.81
CA ASP A 163 23.87 15.61 -19.44
C ASP A 163 22.77 16.29 -18.60
N ASP A 164 22.20 15.58 -17.60
CA ASP A 164 21.12 16.12 -16.76
C ASP A 164 21.30 15.78 -15.26
N PRO A 165 22.35 16.31 -14.60
CA PRO A 165 22.62 16.03 -13.18
C PRO A 165 21.52 16.50 -12.24
N TYR A 166 20.73 17.51 -12.64
CA TYR A 166 19.59 17.96 -11.84
C TYR A 166 18.44 16.94 -11.87
N ARG A 167 18.08 16.42 -13.05
CA ARG A 167 17.06 15.37 -13.15
C ARG A 167 17.45 14.15 -12.31
N CYS A 168 18.72 13.78 -12.32
CA CYS A 168 19.21 12.66 -11.49
C CYS A 168 19.06 12.95 -9.99
N ALA A 169 19.57 14.09 -9.53
CA ALA A 169 19.47 14.47 -8.11
C ALA A 169 18.02 14.57 -7.62
N TYR A 170 17.11 15.08 -8.46
CA TYR A 170 15.68 15.08 -8.15
C TYR A 170 15.10 13.67 -8.06
N GLY A 171 15.45 12.79 -9.01
CA GLY A 171 15.05 11.37 -8.96
C GLY A 171 15.55 10.65 -7.71
N GLU A 172 16.80 10.86 -7.34
CA GLU A 172 17.39 10.29 -6.11
C GLU A 172 16.67 10.80 -4.86
N ALA A 173 16.36 12.11 -4.79
CA ALA A 173 15.59 12.68 -3.70
C ALA A 173 14.17 12.09 -3.60
N ILE A 174 13.49 11.90 -4.73
CA ILE A 174 12.17 11.26 -4.76
C ILE A 174 12.26 9.80 -4.28
N ALA A 175 13.20 9.02 -4.81
CA ALA A 175 13.39 7.62 -4.45
C ALA A 175 13.74 7.44 -2.96
N GLY A 176 14.61 8.30 -2.43
CA GLY A 176 14.92 8.32 -0.99
C GLY A 176 13.69 8.66 -0.13
N ASN A 177 12.85 9.62 -0.56
CA ASN A 177 11.62 9.93 0.18
C ASN A 177 10.58 8.80 0.11
N ILE A 178 10.51 8.05 -1.00
CA ILE A 178 9.69 6.83 -1.10
C ILE A 178 10.17 5.77 -0.09
N GLU A 179 11.48 5.50 -0.04
CA GLU A 179 12.08 4.58 0.93
C GLU A 179 11.78 5.01 2.36
N THR A 180 11.97 6.29 2.69
CA THR A 180 11.71 6.81 4.03
C THR A 180 10.25 6.62 4.44
N ILE A 181 9.30 6.90 3.55
CA ILE A 181 7.87 6.68 3.84
C ILE A 181 7.58 5.18 4.04
N ALA A 182 8.12 4.31 3.19
CA ALA A 182 7.91 2.86 3.30
C ALA A 182 8.47 2.31 4.62
N ALA A 183 9.68 2.75 5.01
CA ALA A 183 10.33 2.40 6.27
C ALA A 183 9.49 2.87 7.46
N GLU A 184 9.11 4.15 7.50
CA GLU A 184 8.30 4.72 8.60
C GLU A 184 6.97 3.98 8.79
N VAL A 185 6.31 3.61 7.69
CA VAL A 185 5.03 2.89 7.74
C VAL A 185 5.24 1.44 8.20
N SER A 186 6.27 0.76 7.69
CA SER A 186 6.64 -0.60 8.13
C SER A 186 6.95 -0.61 9.64
N ASP A 187 7.77 0.33 10.11
CA ASP A 187 8.10 0.47 11.53
C ASP A 187 6.86 0.76 12.38
N ALA A 188 5.99 1.66 11.92
CA ALA A 188 4.77 2.01 12.63
C ALA A 188 3.78 0.84 12.74
N TRP A 189 3.71 -0.03 11.73
CA TRP A 189 2.96 -1.29 11.82
C TRP A 189 3.59 -2.28 12.80
N ASN A 190 4.90 -2.21 13.00
CA ASN A 190 5.64 -3.08 13.90
C ASN A 190 5.69 -2.62 15.36
N LYS A 191 5.31 -1.36 15.66
CA LYS A 191 5.26 -0.84 17.04
C LYS A 191 4.38 -1.73 17.95
N PRO A 192 4.91 -2.23 19.09
CA PRO A 192 4.17 -3.13 19.99
C PRO A 192 2.88 -2.53 20.57
N ASP A 193 2.86 -1.21 20.75
CA ASP A 193 1.75 -0.41 21.25
C ASP A 193 1.13 0.49 20.16
N GLY A 194 1.39 0.17 18.89
CA GLY A 194 0.92 0.92 17.74
C GLY A 194 -0.50 0.58 17.27
N PHE A 195 -0.84 1.07 16.08
CA PHE A 195 -2.16 0.87 15.46
C PHE A 195 -2.56 -0.61 15.39
N ALA A 196 -1.62 -1.49 15.04
CA ALA A 196 -1.88 -2.92 14.92
C ALA A 196 -2.34 -3.55 16.25
N ALA A 197 -1.76 -3.12 17.37
CA ALA A 197 -2.14 -3.58 18.70
C ALA A 197 -3.52 -3.07 19.11
N LEU A 198 -3.83 -1.82 18.81
CA LEU A 198 -5.18 -1.27 19.02
C LEU A 198 -6.21 -2.00 18.16
N TRP A 199 -5.91 -2.27 16.89
CA TRP A 199 -6.85 -2.95 16.00
C TRP A 199 -7.10 -4.41 16.42
N ALA A 200 -6.06 -5.10 16.87
CA ALA A 200 -6.15 -6.49 17.34
C ALA A 200 -6.83 -6.65 18.72
N ASN A 201 -6.93 -5.59 19.52
CA ASN A 201 -7.43 -5.65 20.89
C ASN A 201 -8.57 -4.63 21.13
N PRO A 202 -9.74 -4.82 20.49
CA PRO A 202 -10.89 -3.94 20.71
C PRO A 202 -11.41 -4.01 22.15
N GLY A 203 -11.96 -2.91 22.65
CA GLY A 203 -12.57 -2.87 23.99
C GLY A 203 -12.96 -1.46 24.45
N PRO A 204 -13.60 -1.32 25.62
CA PRO A 204 -14.18 -0.05 26.06
C PRO A 204 -13.16 1.08 26.28
N GLN A 205 -11.90 0.74 26.56
CA GLN A 205 -10.79 1.70 26.74
C GLN A 205 -9.98 1.92 25.47
N ASN A 206 -10.28 1.21 24.38
CA ASN A 206 -9.59 1.36 23.12
C ASN A 206 -10.13 2.62 22.40
N PRO A 207 -9.25 3.56 22.00
CA PRO A 207 -9.67 4.81 21.37
C PRO A 207 -10.16 4.63 19.92
N LEU A 208 -9.86 3.51 19.26
CA LEU A 208 -10.16 3.27 17.85
C LEU A 208 -11.31 2.27 17.64
N TYR A 209 -11.33 1.19 18.42
CA TYR A 209 -12.28 0.08 18.24
C TYR A 209 -12.89 -0.35 19.57
N ARG A 210 -14.17 -0.03 19.78
CA ARG A 210 -14.90 -0.31 21.02
C ARG A 210 -15.23 -1.78 21.19
N ASP A 211 -15.44 -2.48 20.09
CA ASP A 211 -15.75 -3.92 20.07
C ASP A 211 -15.19 -4.63 18.82
N GLY A 212 -15.34 -5.96 18.81
CA GLY A 212 -14.84 -6.79 17.72
C GLY A 212 -15.57 -6.59 16.39
N THR A 213 -16.83 -6.13 16.41
CA THR A 213 -17.60 -5.85 15.20
C THR A 213 -17.02 -4.65 14.49
N GLU A 214 -16.69 -3.57 15.20
CA GLU A 214 -16.03 -2.39 14.63
C GLU A 214 -14.68 -2.78 13.99
N ALA A 215 -13.85 -3.54 14.71
CA ALA A 215 -12.54 -3.96 14.20
C ALA A 215 -12.64 -4.82 12.92
N VAL A 216 -13.56 -5.80 12.89
CA VAL A 216 -13.79 -6.64 11.71
C VAL A 216 -14.45 -5.85 10.57
N THR A 217 -15.33 -4.90 10.88
CA THR A 217 -15.95 -4.02 9.87
C THR A 217 -14.90 -3.19 9.16
N GLU A 218 -13.90 -2.67 9.88
CA GLU A 218 -12.77 -1.96 9.27
C GLU A 218 -12.01 -2.86 8.28
N LEU A 219 -11.73 -4.10 8.67
CA LEU A 219 -11.05 -5.08 7.80
C LEU A 219 -11.87 -5.40 6.55
N VAL A 220 -13.18 -5.58 6.69
CA VAL A 220 -14.07 -5.79 5.54
C VAL A 220 -14.11 -4.53 4.66
N GLY A 221 -14.10 -3.34 5.27
CA GLY A 221 -14.04 -2.05 4.61
C GLY A 221 -12.80 -1.90 3.72
N VAL A 222 -11.63 -2.36 4.19
CA VAL A 222 -10.40 -2.40 3.39
C VAL A 222 -10.62 -3.09 2.04
N PHE A 223 -11.27 -4.27 2.01
CA PHE A 223 -11.55 -4.98 0.76
C PHE A 223 -12.61 -4.29 -0.11
N ILE A 224 -13.71 -3.84 0.50
CA ILE A 224 -14.82 -3.21 -0.23
C ILE A 224 -14.34 -1.92 -0.90
N ASN A 225 -13.67 -1.06 -0.14
CA ASN A 225 -13.23 0.25 -0.61
C ASN A 225 -12.22 0.12 -1.76
N GLU A 226 -11.33 -0.87 -1.72
CA GLU A 226 -10.38 -1.11 -2.82
C GLU A 226 -11.08 -1.62 -4.08
N LEU A 227 -12.03 -2.56 -3.95
CA LEU A 227 -12.80 -3.02 -5.11
C LEU A 227 -13.58 -1.86 -5.76
N GLU A 228 -14.12 -0.95 -4.96
CA GLU A 228 -14.75 0.27 -5.44
C GLU A 228 -13.75 1.22 -6.11
N MET A 229 -12.57 1.42 -5.52
CA MET A 229 -11.53 2.25 -6.12
C MET A 229 -11.01 1.69 -7.44
N VAL A 230 -10.75 0.38 -7.52
CA VAL A 230 -10.33 -0.27 -8.76
C VAL A 230 -11.41 -0.07 -9.83
N ARG A 231 -12.68 -0.36 -9.49
CA ARG A 231 -13.80 -0.21 -10.40
C ARG A 231 -13.96 1.23 -10.89
N ASP A 232 -14.07 2.19 -9.97
CA ASP A 232 -14.54 3.55 -10.27
C ASP A 232 -13.41 4.52 -10.62
N VAL A 233 -12.19 4.28 -10.12
CA VAL A 233 -11.04 5.16 -10.33
C VAL A 233 -10.02 4.55 -11.29
N ARG A 234 -9.57 3.31 -11.07
CA ARG A 234 -8.52 2.68 -11.90
C ARG A 234 -9.04 2.23 -13.26
N LEU A 235 -10.28 1.74 -13.33
CA LEU A 235 -10.91 1.27 -14.57
C LEU A 235 -11.80 2.35 -15.19
N LYS A 236 -12.92 2.69 -14.55
CA LYS A 236 -13.90 3.67 -15.09
C LYS A 236 -13.38 5.11 -15.18
N GLY A 237 -12.24 5.41 -14.53
CA GLY A 237 -11.56 6.68 -14.72
C GLY A 237 -11.10 6.91 -16.17
N PHE A 238 -10.87 5.83 -16.91
CA PHE A 238 -10.34 5.84 -18.29
C PHE A 238 -11.23 5.07 -19.26
N LEU A 239 -11.82 3.95 -18.82
CA LEU A 239 -12.60 3.05 -19.65
C LEU A 239 -14.10 3.36 -19.52
N GLY A 240 -14.75 3.58 -20.65
CA GLY A 240 -16.19 3.75 -20.76
C GLY A 240 -16.93 2.42 -20.75
N SER A 241 -18.25 2.45 -20.91
CA SER A 241 -19.06 1.24 -21.08
C SER A 241 -18.88 0.57 -22.45
N SER A 242 -18.23 1.26 -23.39
CA SER A 242 -17.83 0.77 -24.70
C SER A 242 -16.52 1.46 -25.12
N PRO A 243 -15.75 0.90 -26.07
CA PRO A 243 -14.49 1.50 -26.53
C PRO A 243 -14.62 2.95 -27.00
N GLU A 244 -15.75 3.33 -27.60
CA GLU A 244 -16.00 4.71 -28.07
C GLU A 244 -16.22 5.70 -26.93
N ALA A 245 -16.55 5.21 -25.73
CA ALA A 245 -16.73 6.00 -24.53
C ALA A 245 -15.46 6.08 -23.67
N ASP A 246 -14.39 5.38 -24.05
CA ASP A 246 -13.09 5.44 -23.38
C ASP A 246 -12.52 6.87 -23.47
N LYS A 247 -11.94 7.34 -22.36
CA LYS A 247 -11.26 8.63 -22.22
C LYS A 247 -9.88 8.45 -21.58
N PRO A 248 -9.00 7.63 -22.17
CA PRO A 248 -7.61 7.57 -21.75
C PRO A 248 -7.02 8.97 -21.91
N LYS A 249 -6.40 9.49 -20.85
CA LYS A 249 -5.74 10.80 -20.83
C LYS A 249 -4.25 10.64 -20.89
#